data_AF-A0A645IQ08-F1
#
_entry.id   AF-A0A645IQ08-F1
#
_cell.length_a   1.000
_cell.length_b   1.000
_cell.length_c   1.000
_cell.angle_alpha   90.00
_cell.angle_beta   90.00
_cell.angle_gamma   90.00
#
_symmetry.space_group_name_H-M   'P 1'
#
loop_
_entity.id
_entity.type
_entity.pdbx_description
1 polymer ?
#
loop_
_entity_poly.entity_id
_entity_poly.type
_entity_poly.pdbx_seq_one_letter_code
_entity_poly.pdbx_strand_id
1 'polypeptide(L)'
;MDSELIFRLADRFAPEGPIDQDGLKKALALCRGQMSAVLASKLDPGTITVLKGNKPLCLRIHRQHRVVLYASDDAFIDFAVDKEKGWRELEVPPMTMLTIRHADVRAVENSEFRFIPQERKGTLPEGVNA
;
A
#
# COMPACT_ATOMS: atom_id res chain seq x y z
N MET A 1 0.90 11.80 -7.84
CA MET A 1 -0.44 11.92 -7.27
C MET A 1 -0.27 12.57 -5.91
N ASP A 2 -1.19 13.43 -5.51
CA ASP A 2 -1.21 13.99 -4.16
C ASP A 2 -1.78 12.96 -3.17
N SER A 3 -1.22 12.87 -1.97
CA SER A 3 -1.73 12.00 -0.92
C SER A 3 -3.14 12.40 -0.51
N GLU A 4 -3.45 13.70 -0.47
CA GLU A 4 -4.79 14.18 -0.14
C GLU A 4 -5.84 13.65 -1.11
N LEU A 5 -5.53 13.60 -2.40
CA LEU A 5 -6.44 13.05 -3.41
C LEU A 5 -6.70 11.55 -3.17
N ILE A 6 -5.67 10.78 -2.79
CA ILE A 6 -5.84 9.35 -2.47
C ILE A 6 -6.82 9.19 -1.30
N PHE A 7 -6.64 9.96 -0.23
CA PHE A 7 -7.50 9.88 0.94
C PHE A 7 -8.93 10.31 0.66
N ARG A 8 -9.14 11.40 -0.10
CA ARG A 8 -10.49 11.83 -0.51
C ARG A 8 -11.20 10.80 -1.38
N LEU A 9 -10.46 10.11 -2.26
CA LEU A 9 -11.03 9.01 -3.04
C LEU A 9 -11.42 7.85 -2.13
N ALA A 10 -10.52 7.41 -1.23
CA ALA A 10 -10.82 6.33 -0.29
C ALA A 10 -12.04 6.65 0.60
N ASP A 11 -12.12 7.87 1.13
CA ASP A 11 -13.23 8.36 1.96
C ASP A 11 -14.56 8.37 1.20
N ARG A 12 -14.55 8.84 -0.06
CA ARG A 12 -15.72 8.81 -0.95
C ARG A 12 -16.29 7.40 -1.14
N PHE A 13 -15.43 6.37 -1.14
CA PHE A 13 -15.82 4.97 -1.27
C PHE A 13 -15.99 4.25 0.07
N ALA A 14 -15.97 4.97 1.19
CA ALA A 14 -16.22 4.43 2.52
C ALA A 14 -17.21 5.30 3.32
N PRO A 15 -18.39 5.66 2.79
CA PRO A 15 -19.26 6.64 3.43
C PRO A 15 -19.78 6.19 4.80
N GLU A 16 -20.06 4.89 4.97
CA GLU A 16 -20.64 4.35 6.21
C GLU A 16 -20.05 2.98 6.60
N GLY A 17 -18.91 2.58 6.02
CA GLY A 17 -18.39 1.23 6.24
C GLY A 17 -17.03 0.96 5.61
N PRO A 18 -16.73 -0.32 5.29
CA PRO A 18 -15.51 -0.70 4.60
C PRO A 18 -15.37 0.03 3.26
N ILE A 19 -14.12 0.24 2.83
CA ILE A 19 -13.82 0.84 1.53
C ILE A 19 -14.36 -0.09 0.42
N ASP A 20 -15.26 0.44 -0.42
CA ASP A 20 -15.66 -0.19 -1.67
C ASP A 20 -14.45 -0.23 -2.62
N GLN A 21 -13.84 -1.42 -2.70
CA GLN A 21 -12.65 -1.66 -3.48
C GLN A 21 -12.89 -1.50 -4.97
N ASP A 22 -14.04 -1.91 -5.48
CA ASP A 22 -14.34 -1.83 -6.90
C ASP A 22 -14.59 -0.38 -7.32
N GLY A 23 -15.32 0.38 -6.49
CA GLY A 23 -15.45 1.82 -6.64
C GLY A 23 -14.11 2.53 -6.65
N LEU A 24 -13.26 2.24 -5.65
CA LEU A 24 -11.92 2.83 -5.53
C LEU A 24 -11.03 2.47 -6.73
N LYS A 25 -10.98 1.21 -7.16
CA LYS A 25 -10.20 0.77 -8.34
C LYS A 25 -10.65 1.51 -9.61
N LYS A 26 -11.96 1.68 -9.81
CA LYS A 26 -12.50 2.44 -10.97
C LYS A 26 -12.06 3.90 -10.93
N ALA A 27 -12.03 4.54 -9.76
CA ALA A 27 -11.55 5.90 -9.64
C ALA A 27 -10.02 6.03 -9.84
N LEU A 28 -9.25 5.09 -9.28
CA LEU A 28 -7.79 5.04 -9.46
C LEU A 28 -7.38 4.86 -10.93
N ALA A 29 -8.21 4.16 -11.73
CA ALA A 29 -7.98 3.98 -13.17
C ALA A 29 -7.91 5.29 -13.95
N LEU A 30 -8.53 6.35 -13.44
CA LEU A 30 -8.52 7.70 -14.03
C LEU A 30 -7.37 8.56 -13.51
N CYS A 31 -6.71 8.13 -12.44
CA CYS A 31 -5.64 8.88 -11.79
C CYS A 31 -4.30 8.68 -12.50
N ARG A 32 -3.45 9.70 -12.39
CA ARG A 32 -2.13 9.72 -13.01
C ARG A 32 -1.05 10.17 -12.01
N GLY A 33 0.13 9.58 -12.09
CA GLY A 33 1.29 10.04 -11.34
C GLY A 33 2.17 8.93 -10.80
N GLN A 34 2.69 9.14 -9.59
CA GLN A 34 3.38 8.13 -8.79
C GLN A 34 2.66 7.94 -7.47
N MET A 35 2.51 6.69 -7.02
CA MET A 35 1.92 6.36 -5.73
C MET A 35 2.28 4.93 -5.27
N SER A 36 2.26 4.76 -3.95
CA SER A 36 2.00 3.53 -3.21
C SER A 36 1.43 3.99 -1.87
N ALA A 37 0.44 3.30 -1.32
CA ALA A 37 -0.26 3.76 -0.11
C ALA A 37 -0.74 2.61 0.75
N VAL A 38 -0.87 2.87 2.05
CA VAL A 38 -1.52 1.98 3.02
C VAL A 38 -2.65 2.77 3.64
N LEU A 39 -3.86 2.22 3.59
CA LEU A 39 -5.09 2.84 4.04
C LEU A 39 -5.66 2.05 5.21
N ALA A 40 -6.02 2.76 6.27
CA ALA A 40 -6.76 2.24 7.41
C ALA A 40 -7.96 3.15 7.66
N SER A 41 -9.11 2.56 7.93
CA SER A 41 -10.35 3.29 8.19
C SER A 41 -10.80 3.07 9.63
N LYS A 42 -11.32 4.14 10.26
CA LYS A 42 -11.99 4.01 11.57
C LYS A 42 -13.32 3.28 11.48
N LEU A 43 -13.93 3.23 10.30
CA LEU A 43 -15.20 2.54 10.03
C LEU A 43 -15.00 1.03 9.83
N ASP A 44 -13.77 0.60 9.50
CA ASP A 44 -13.38 -0.80 9.41
C ASP A 44 -11.96 -1.00 9.96
N PRO A 45 -11.77 -0.92 11.29
CA PRO A 45 -10.44 -0.96 11.91
C PRO A 45 -9.79 -2.34 11.84
N GLY A 46 -10.56 -3.38 11.48
CA GLY A 46 -10.07 -4.75 11.32
C GLY A 46 -9.40 -5.00 9.97
N THR A 47 -9.42 -4.04 9.05
CA THR A 47 -8.96 -4.21 7.68
C THR A 47 -7.97 -3.11 7.28
N ILE A 48 -6.87 -3.53 6.66
CA ILE A 48 -5.91 -2.64 6.00
C ILE A 48 -6.02 -2.85 4.50
N THR A 49 -6.15 -1.77 3.74
CA THR A 49 -6.07 -1.79 2.28
C THR A 49 -4.71 -1.26 1.84
N VAL A 50 -3.94 -2.06 1.10
CA VAL A 50 -2.65 -1.66 0.56
C VAL A 50 -2.77 -1.43 -0.93
N LEU A 51 -2.26 -0.30 -1.41
CA LEU A 51 -2.14 0.04 -2.83
C LEU A 51 -0.66 -0.01 -3.20
N LYS A 52 -0.21 -1.15 -3.74
CA LYS A 52 1.14 -1.29 -4.30
C LYS A 52 1.13 -0.69 -5.69
N GLY A 53 1.48 0.58 -5.82
CA GLY A 53 1.57 1.28 -7.10
C GLY A 53 2.98 1.24 -7.68
N ASN A 54 3.37 2.31 -8.37
CA ASN A 54 4.67 2.45 -9.03
C ASN A 54 5.76 3.07 -8.13
N LYS A 55 5.45 3.42 -6.88
CA LYS A 55 6.47 3.73 -5.88
C LYS A 55 6.89 2.48 -5.10
N PRO A 56 8.16 2.38 -4.68
CA PRO A 56 8.61 1.31 -3.78
C PRO A 56 7.71 1.17 -2.54
N LEU A 57 7.44 -0.08 -2.18
CA LEU A 57 6.65 -0.48 -1.01
C LEU A 57 6.88 -1.97 -0.76
N CYS A 58 7.65 -2.29 0.26
CA CYS A 58 8.00 -3.64 0.67
C CYS A 58 7.11 -4.05 1.85
N LEU A 59 6.74 -5.32 1.93
CA LEU A 59 5.87 -5.87 2.97
C LEU A 59 6.52 -7.11 3.59
N ARG A 60 6.52 -7.18 4.92
CA ARG A 60 6.89 -8.39 5.67
C ARG A 60 5.73 -8.83 6.54
N ILE A 61 5.50 -10.13 6.65
CA ILE A 61 4.45 -10.72 7.47
C ILE A 61 5.03 -11.67 8.52
N HIS A 62 4.56 -11.54 9.75
CA HIS A 62 4.82 -12.47 10.83
C HIS A 62 3.52 -13.19 11.22
N ARG A 63 3.30 -14.40 10.68
CA ARG A 63 2.01 -15.10 10.78
C ARG A 63 1.60 -15.53 12.19
N GLN A 64 2.55 -15.75 13.10
CA GLN A 64 2.24 -16.14 14.49
C GLN A 64 1.79 -14.93 15.32
N HIS A 65 2.56 -13.83 15.27
CA HIS A 65 2.19 -12.55 15.86
C HIS A 65 1.05 -11.79 15.16
N ARG A 66 0.63 -12.23 13.96
CA ARG A 66 -0.41 -11.58 13.16
C ARG A 66 -0.12 -10.11 12.83
N VAL A 67 1.15 -9.85 12.48
CA VAL A 67 1.64 -8.50 12.14
C VAL A 67 2.08 -8.44 10.69
N VAL A 68 1.81 -7.31 10.04
CA VAL A 68 2.38 -6.93 8.75
C VAL A 68 3.15 -5.63 8.93
N LEU A 69 4.41 -5.62 8.52
CA LEU A 69 5.24 -4.42 8.41
C LEU A 69 5.29 -3.97 6.97
N TYR A 70 5.37 -2.66 6.77
CA TYR A 70 5.56 -2.06 5.46
C TYR A 70 6.57 -0.92 5.54
N ALA A 71 7.32 -0.74 4.46
CA ALA A 71 8.25 0.38 4.29
C ALA A 71 8.46 0.64 2.80
N SER A 72 9.03 1.78 2.44
CA SER A 72 9.43 2.04 1.04
C SER A 72 10.64 1.22 0.60
N ASP A 73 11.43 0.73 1.55
CA ASP A 73 12.69 0.02 1.34
C ASP A 73 12.77 -1.13 2.36
N ASP A 74 13.24 -2.30 1.93
CA ASP A 74 13.37 -3.48 2.77
C ASP A 74 14.43 -3.30 3.87
N ALA A 75 15.46 -2.48 3.64
CA ALA A 75 16.50 -2.21 4.64
C ALA A 75 15.92 -1.61 5.94
N PHE A 76 14.85 -0.81 5.86
CA PHE A 76 14.18 -0.27 7.05
C PHE A 76 13.49 -1.36 7.86
N ILE A 77 12.87 -2.33 7.18
CA ILE A 77 12.20 -3.44 7.88
C ILE A 77 13.25 -4.39 8.45
N ASP A 78 14.26 -4.74 7.66
CA ASP A 78 15.33 -5.65 8.08
C ASP A 78 16.08 -5.08 9.30
N PHE A 79 16.32 -3.77 9.34
CA PHE A 79 16.87 -3.09 10.53
C PHE A 79 15.91 -3.17 11.74
N ALA A 80 14.61 -3.00 11.53
CA ALA A 80 13.62 -2.99 12.62
C ALA A 80 13.39 -4.39 13.22
N VAL A 81 13.47 -5.45 12.42
CA VAL A 81 13.26 -6.84 12.88
C VAL A 81 14.55 -7.53 13.32
N ASP A 82 15.71 -7.04 12.91
CA ASP A 82 17.05 -7.59 13.20
C ASP A 82 17.10 -9.12 13.00
N LYS A 83 17.25 -9.89 14.09
CA LYS A 83 17.40 -11.35 14.06
C LYS A 83 16.13 -12.09 14.46
N GLU A 84 15.00 -11.39 14.62
CA GLU A 84 13.73 -12.02 14.95
C GLU A 84 13.34 -13.00 13.83
N LYS A 85 13.03 -14.24 14.20
CA LYS A 85 12.64 -15.28 13.25
C LYS A 85 11.14 -15.24 13.00
N GLY A 86 10.71 -15.72 11.83
CA GLY A 86 9.29 -15.89 11.50
C GLY A 86 8.72 -14.82 10.57
N TRP A 87 9.49 -13.75 10.31
CA TRP A 87 9.24 -12.79 9.25
C TRP A 87 9.42 -13.44 7.87
N ARG A 88 8.47 -13.17 6.98
CA ARG A 88 8.54 -13.57 5.57
C ARG A 88 8.18 -12.40 4.68
N GLU A 89 8.78 -12.37 3.50
CA GLU A 89 8.32 -11.48 2.45
C GLU A 89 6.88 -11.76 2.07
N LEU A 90 6.11 -10.69 1.94
CA LEU A 90 4.85 -10.71 1.23
C LEU A 90 5.13 -10.10 -0.15
N GLU A 91 5.40 -10.96 -1.13
CA GLU A 91 5.67 -10.55 -2.50
C GLU A 91 4.40 -9.99 -3.14
N VAL A 92 4.46 -8.75 -3.61
CA VAL A 92 3.31 -8.04 -4.18
C VAL A 92 3.73 -7.34 -5.47
N PRO A 93 3.18 -7.76 -6.63
CA PRO A 93 3.45 -7.11 -7.89
C PRO A 93 3.03 -5.63 -7.88
N PRO A 94 3.69 -4.76 -8.66
CA PRO A 94 3.18 -3.42 -8.94
C PRO A 94 1.73 -3.46 -9.46
N MET A 95 0.97 -2.40 -9.17
CA MET A 95 -0.45 -2.27 -9.54
C MET A 95 -1.36 -3.32 -8.89
N THR A 96 -1.04 -3.70 -7.66
CA THR A 96 -1.85 -4.64 -6.86
C THR A 96 -2.47 -3.95 -5.65
N MET A 97 -3.77 -4.15 -5.46
CA MET A 97 -4.50 -3.81 -4.25
C MET A 97 -4.54 -5.05 -3.35
N LEU A 98 -4.13 -4.92 -2.09
CA LEU A 98 -4.25 -5.97 -1.08
C LEU A 98 -5.29 -5.61 -0.04
N THR A 99 -5.98 -6.63 0.45
CA THR A 99 -6.83 -6.55 1.64
C THR A 99 -6.25 -7.46 2.69
N ILE A 100 -5.86 -6.88 3.82
CA ILE A 100 -5.30 -7.61 4.95
C ILE A 100 -6.28 -7.47 6.10
N ARG A 101 -6.95 -8.57 6.45
CA ARG A 101 -7.87 -8.61 7.59
C ARG A 101 -7.12 -9.08 8.82
N HIS A 102 -7.28 -8.38 9.93
CA HIS A 102 -6.71 -8.80 11.22
C HIS A 102 -7.18 -10.21 11.57
N ALA A 103 -8.47 -10.52 11.35
CA ALA A 103 -9.09 -11.81 11.62
C ALA A 103 -8.29 -13.00 11.04
N ASP A 104 -7.76 -12.85 9.83
CA ASP A 104 -6.84 -13.80 9.23
C ASP A 104 -5.83 -13.11 8.32
N VAL A 105 -4.68 -12.73 8.90
CA VAL A 105 -3.58 -12.12 8.15
C VAL A 105 -2.97 -13.07 7.11
N ARG A 106 -3.33 -14.36 7.11
CA ARG A 106 -2.79 -15.35 6.17
C ARG A 106 -3.59 -15.36 4.86
N ALA A 107 -4.86 -15.00 4.92
CA ALA A 107 -5.75 -14.88 3.78
C ALA A 107 -5.68 -13.47 3.19
N VAL A 108 -4.48 -13.07 2.74
CA VAL A 108 -4.31 -11.80 2.03
C VAL A 108 -5.03 -11.89 0.70
N GLU A 109 -6.13 -11.16 0.57
CA GLU A 109 -6.82 -11.01 -0.69
C GLU A 109 -6.03 -10.02 -1.55
N ASN A 110 -5.88 -10.31 -2.84
CA ASN A 110 -5.24 -9.39 -3.77
C ASN A 110 -6.07 -9.26 -5.04
N SER A 111 -6.02 -8.08 -5.65
CA SER A 111 -6.59 -7.83 -6.96
C SER A 111 -5.79 -6.76 -7.69
N GLU A 112 -5.69 -6.88 -9.01
CA GLU A 112 -5.06 -5.86 -9.83
C GLU A 112 -5.92 -4.58 -9.86
N PHE A 113 -5.26 -3.44 -9.98
CA PHE A 113 -5.92 -2.16 -10.26
C PHE A 113 -5.24 -1.44 -11.42
N ARG A 114 -6.00 -0.58 -12.10
CA ARG A 114 -5.44 0.31 -13.13
C ARG A 114 -5.09 1.65 -12.50
N PHE A 115 -3.97 2.20 -12.90
CA PHE A 115 -3.50 3.54 -12.58
C PHE A 115 -2.52 3.95 -13.66
N ILE A 116 -2.46 5.23 -14.01
CA ILE A 116 -1.59 5.69 -15.10
C ILE A 116 -0.24 6.15 -14.50
N PRO A 117 0.82 5.33 -14.56
CA PRO A 117 2.11 5.72 -14.02
C PRO A 117 2.69 6.88 -14.84
N GLN A 118 3.26 7.86 -14.15
CA GLN A 118 4.12 8.87 -14.74
C GLN A 118 5.43 8.90 -13.99
N GLU A 119 6.54 8.87 -14.71
CA GLU A 119 7.82 9.22 -14.12
C GLU A 119 7.85 10.72 -13.84
N ARG A 120 8.09 11.09 -12.58
CA ARG A 120 8.58 12.43 -12.29
C ARG A 120 10.09 12.38 -12.46
N LYS A 121 10.63 13.14 -13.42
CA LYS A 121 12.05 13.54 -13.35
C LYS A 121 12.24 14.25 -12.02
N GLY A 122 13.27 13.87 -11.27
CA GLY A 122 13.58 14.47 -9.98
C GLY A 122 13.64 15.99 -10.09
N THR A 123 13.22 16.69 -9.03
CA THR A 123 13.38 18.14 -8.90
C THR A 123 14.78 18.53 -8.42
N LEU A 124 15.69 17.57 -8.25
CA LEU A 124 17.09 17.89 -7.98
C LEU A 124 17.67 18.56 -9.23
N PRO A 125 18.19 19.80 -9.11
CA PRO A 125 18.94 20.41 -10.18
C PRO A 125 20.07 19.47 -10.62
N GLU A 126 20.37 19.45 -11.92
CA GLU A 126 21.57 18.79 -12.41
C GLU A 126 22.79 19.30 -11.61
N GLY A 127 23.47 18.40 -10.89
CA GLY A 127 24.68 18.73 -10.13
C GLY A 127 24.59 18.60 -8.60
N VAL A 128 23.44 18.22 -8.02
CA VAL A 128 23.37 17.91 -6.58
C VAL A 128 23.50 16.40 -6.37
N ASN A 129 24.68 15.94 -5.98
CA ASN A 129 24.88 14.58 -5.51
C ASN A 129 24.34 14.46 -4.08
N ALA A 130 23.61 13.36 -3.83
CA ALA A 130 23.20 12.94 -2.49
C ALA A 130 24.38 12.36 -1.70
#